data_AF-A0A183IXV2-F1
#
_entry.id   AF-A0A183IXV2-F1
#
_cell.length_a   1.000
_cell.length_b   1.000
_cell.length_c   1.000
_cell.angle_alpha   90.00
_cell.angle_beta   90.00
_cell.angle_gamma   90.00
#
_symmetry.space_group_name_H-M   'P 1'
#
loop_
_entity.id
_entity.type
_entity.pdbx_description
1 polymer ?
#
loop_
_entity_poly.entity_id
_entity_poly.type
_entity_poly.pdbx_seq_one_letter_code
_entity_poly.pdbx_strand_id
1 'polypeptide(L)'
;MRSERYCGTEGGGMDQAICFLAERHKVDKAASQKYNERVVECRLAAQVLACYFGEDWKAVRTLRDAQEAGHKTLEEMSMFVKENLHTQSYGIDEICSILKTTEDELMALSFPPDTYSKNKFELQRRALHVFAEAARVYQFELFLKQLTDGTIQLTDDAIEYLGKLMNESHISCRNLFECSCTELEDLRTFCLSNGAVGCRLTGAGWGGATVSIVKEKMLDKFCKNLRYFYKSKGLSDERIAKNMIVSCAGDGAKITNRKAIHLAI
;
A
#
# COMPACT_ATOMS: atom_id res chain seq x y z
N MET A 1 -5.61 10.93 15.95
CA MET A 1 -5.21 10.15 14.74
C MET A 1 -5.15 11.03 13.48
N ARG A 2 -4.41 12.16 13.48
CA ARG A 2 -4.20 13.00 12.27
C ARG A 2 -2.83 13.71 12.27
N SER A 3 -1.92 13.33 13.17
CA SER A 3 -0.67 14.06 13.43
C SER A 3 0.27 14.12 12.22
N GLU A 4 0.29 13.08 11.37
CA GLU A 4 1.13 13.03 10.17
C GLU A 4 0.69 14.05 9.10
N ARG A 5 -0.59 14.46 9.10
CA ARG A 5 -1.08 15.48 8.16
C ARG A 5 -0.49 16.86 8.42
N TYR A 6 -0.07 17.14 9.66
CA TYR A 6 0.60 18.39 10.00
C TYR A 6 2.04 18.47 9.49
N CYS A 7 2.62 17.37 8.98
CA CYS A 7 3.91 17.39 8.29
C CYS A 7 3.77 17.26 6.76
N GLY A 8 2.56 17.48 6.21
CA GLY A 8 2.32 17.60 4.77
C GLY A 8 1.95 16.30 4.04
N THR A 9 1.80 15.16 4.74
CA THR A 9 1.30 13.91 4.13
C THR A 9 -0.20 13.76 4.32
N GLU A 10 -0.94 13.50 3.24
CA GLU A 10 -2.38 13.21 3.35
C GLU A 10 -2.68 11.72 3.56
N GLY A 11 -1.80 11.04 4.28
CA GLY A 11 -1.85 9.59 4.48
C GLY A 11 -3.06 9.10 5.28
N GLY A 12 -3.30 7.79 5.13
CA GLY A 12 -4.29 7.05 5.92
C GLY A 12 -3.84 6.78 7.36
N GLY A 13 -4.65 6.01 8.08
CA GLY A 13 -4.43 5.65 9.48
C GLY A 13 -3.60 4.39 9.70
N MET A 14 -3.19 3.68 8.65
CA MET A 14 -2.63 2.31 8.77
C MET A 14 -1.35 2.29 9.60
N ASP A 15 -0.40 3.18 9.31
CA ASP A 15 0.87 3.26 10.03
C ASP A 15 0.70 3.63 11.50
N GLN A 16 -0.27 4.48 11.82
CA GLN A 16 -0.54 4.88 13.20
C GLN A 16 -1.33 3.78 13.92
N ALA A 17 -2.31 3.15 13.25
CA ALA A 17 -3.07 2.02 13.77
C ALA A 17 -2.15 0.82 14.04
N ILE A 18 -1.27 0.46 13.09
CA ILE A 18 -0.26 -0.57 13.29
C ILE A 18 0.78 -0.13 14.31
N CYS A 19 1.20 1.15 14.39
CA CYS A 19 2.14 1.61 15.43
C CYS A 19 1.55 1.56 16.86
N PHE A 20 0.22 1.68 17.02
CA PHE A 20 -0.44 1.46 18.31
C PHE A 20 -0.68 -0.03 18.61
N LEU A 21 -0.71 -0.89 17.58
CA LEU A 21 -1.07 -2.31 17.68
C LEU A 21 0.11 -3.29 17.44
N ALA A 22 1.28 -2.83 16.97
CA ALA A 22 2.49 -3.61 16.62
C ALA A 22 3.75 -2.70 16.58
N GLU A 23 4.92 -3.29 16.85
CA GLU A 23 6.21 -2.58 17.05
C GLU A 23 6.98 -2.15 15.76
N ARG A 24 7.90 -1.18 15.93
CA ARG A 24 8.30 -0.09 14.99
C ARG A 24 9.32 -0.42 13.86
N HIS A 25 9.22 0.32 12.73
CA HIS A 25 10.28 1.21 12.18
C HIS A 25 9.75 2.17 11.06
N LYS A 26 10.36 3.36 10.90
CA LYS A 26 9.87 4.49 10.06
C LYS A 26 10.70 4.72 8.78
N VAL A 27 9.99 5.07 7.71
CA VAL A 27 10.50 5.77 6.51
C VAL A 27 9.80 7.13 6.46
N ASP A 28 10.52 8.20 6.09
CA ASP A 28 9.97 9.56 6.07
C ASP A 28 9.11 9.81 4.82
N LYS A 29 7.79 9.77 5.00
CA LYS A 29 6.78 9.95 3.95
C LYS A 29 6.53 11.43 3.60
N ALA A 30 7.03 12.35 4.43
CA ALA A 30 6.69 13.77 4.43
C ALA A 30 7.08 14.58 3.18
N ALA A 31 7.86 14.00 2.26
CA ALA A 31 8.57 14.80 1.25
C ALA A 31 8.30 14.44 -0.22
N SER A 32 7.39 13.51 -0.55
CA SER A 32 7.20 13.13 -1.97
C SER A 32 5.86 13.62 -2.53
N GLN A 33 5.94 14.57 -3.46
CA GLN A 33 4.85 15.00 -4.35
C GLN A 33 4.07 13.80 -4.91
N LYS A 34 4.76 12.70 -5.23
CA LYS A 34 4.20 11.44 -5.76
C LYS A 34 3.16 10.78 -4.84
N TYR A 35 3.33 10.87 -3.52
CA TYR A 35 2.37 10.27 -2.58
C TYR A 35 1.04 11.03 -2.60
N ASN A 36 1.09 12.35 -2.49
CA ASN A 36 -0.11 13.18 -2.48
C ASN A 36 -0.80 13.18 -3.85
N GLU A 37 -0.06 13.06 -4.96
CA GLU A 37 -0.63 12.81 -6.29
C GLU A 37 -1.55 11.58 -6.30
N ARG A 38 -1.11 10.45 -5.72
CA ARG A 38 -1.95 9.25 -5.65
C ARG A 38 -3.19 9.45 -4.79
N VAL A 39 -3.08 10.20 -3.69
CA VAL A 39 -4.23 10.53 -2.84
C VAL A 39 -5.27 11.32 -3.64
N VAL A 40 -4.83 12.31 -4.40
CA VAL A 40 -5.71 13.13 -5.25
C VAL A 40 -6.34 12.30 -6.36
N GLU A 41 -5.56 11.50 -7.11
CA GLU A 41 -6.10 10.62 -8.15
C GLU A 41 -7.18 9.68 -7.59
N CYS A 42 -6.96 9.07 -6.42
CA CYS A 42 -7.96 8.22 -5.76
C CYS A 42 -9.21 9.01 -5.34
N ARG A 43 -9.05 10.23 -4.83
CA ARG A 43 -10.17 11.08 -4.43
C ARG A 43 -11.02 11.50 -5.63
N LEU A 44 -10.39 11.95 -6.70
CA LEU A 44 -11.06 12.32 -7.94
C LEU A 44 -11.79 11.11 -8.55
N ALA A 45 -11.16 9.94 -8.55
CA ALA A 45 -11.81 8.71 -8.99
C ALA A 45 -13.05 8.39 -8.15
N ALA A 46 -12.97 8.52 -6.83
CA ALA A 46 -14.11 8.29 -5.94
C ALA A 46 -15.28 9.26 -6.23
N GLN A 47 -14.97 10.54 -6.43
CA GLN A 47 -15.97 11.57 -6.71
C GLN A 47 -16.64 11.37 -8.08
N VAL A 48 -15.87 11.02 -9.10
CA VAL A 48 -16.40 10.67 -10.43
C VAL A 48 -17.32 9.45 -10.34
N LEU A 49 -16.90 8.40 -9.63
CA LEU A 49 -17.72 7.20 -9.43
C LEU A 49 -19.03 7.54 -8.70
N ALA A 50 -18.99 8.33 -7.63
CA ALA A 50 -20.17 8.80 -6.92
C ALA A 50 -21.13 9.57 -7.84
N CYS A 51 -20.59 10.47 -8.67
CA CYS A 51 -21.38 11.19 -9.66
C CYS A 51 -22.06 10.25 -10.66
N TYR A 52 -21.40 9.17 -11.10
CA TYR A 52 -22.01 8.15 -11.97
C TYR A 52 -23.07 7.30 -11.26
N PHE A 53 -23.00 7.16 -9.94
CA PHE A 53 -24.08 6.56 -9.14
C PHE A 53 -25.26 7.51 -8.92
N GLY A 54 -25.13 8.79 -9.31
CA GLY A 54 -26.16 9.82 -9.05
C GLY A 54 -26.10 10.41 -7.63
N GLU A 55 -25.00 10.19 -6.92
CA GLU A 55 -24.77 10.62 -5.55
C GLU A 55 -24.04 11.97 -5.48
N ASP A 56 -24.14 12.65 -4.34
CA ASP A 56 -23.41 13.90 -4.11
C ASP A 56 -21.90 13.64 -3.98
N TRP A 57 -21.17 13.87 -5.07
CA TRP A 57 -19.72 13.70 -5.10
C TRP A 57 -18.99 14.59 -4.08
N LYS A 58 -19.58 15.72 -3.65
CA LYS A 58 -18.94 16.62 -2.68
C LYS A 58 -18.84 16.01 -1.29
N ALA A 59 -19.73 15.06 -0.96
CA ALA A 59 -19.70 14.30 0.28
C ALA A 59 -18.67 13.15 0.25
N VAL A 60 -18.20 12.75 -0.93
CA VAL A 60 -17.31 11.60 -1.13
C VAL A 60 -15.84 12.02 -1.12
N ARG A 61 -15.04 11.36 -0.28
CA ARG A 61 -13.61 11.66 -0.08
C ARG A 61 -12.70 10.49 -0.43
N THR A 62 -13.19 9.26 -0.31
CA THR A 62 -12.42 8.04 -0.49
C THR A 62 -13.14 7.06 -1.41
N LEU A 63 -12.41 6.13 -2.00
CA LEU A 63 -12.98 5.05 -2.81
C LEU A 63 -13.87 4.11 -1.99
N ARG A 64 -13.67 4.03 -0.66
CA ARG A 64 -14.59 3.34 0.25
C ARG A 64 -15.92 4.07 0.33
N ASP A 65 -15.90 5.40 0.47
CA ASP A 65 -17.14 6.20 0.50
C ASP A 65 -17.91 6.01 -0.82
N ALA A 66 -17.21 5.99 -1.96
CA ALA A 66 -17.82 5.71 -3.26
C ALA A 66 -18.42 4.29 -3.36
N GLN A 67 -17.76 3.29 -2.77
CA GLN A 67 -18.30 1.93 -2.68
C GLN A 67 -19.57 1.89 -1.83
N GLU A 68 -19.57 2.57 -0.68
CA GLU A 68 -20.73 2.65 0.23
C GLU A 68 -21.90 3.37 -0.44
N ALA A 69 -21.64 4.49 -1.13
CA ALA A 69 -22.62 5.24 -1.91
C ALA A 69 -23.20 4.43 -3.09
N GLY A 70 -22.36 3.63 -3.76
CA GLY A 70 -22.80 2.76 -4.86
C GLY A 70 -23.52 1.49 -4.42
N HIS A 71 -23.50 1.14 -3.12
CA HIS A 71 -24.00 -0.12 -2.56
C HIS A 71 -23.46 -1.37 -3.28
N LYS A 72 -22.16 -1.38 -3.62
CA LYS A 72 -21.51 -2.44 -4.41
C LYS A 72 -20.47 -3.22 -3.63
N THR A 73 -20.26 -4.48 -3.99
CA THR A 73 -19.11 -5.27 -3.53
C THR A 73 -17.81 -4.76 -4.17
N LEU A 74 -16.65 -5.22 -3.69
CA LEU A 74 -15.35 -4.82 -4.27
C LEU A 74 -15.19 -5.32 -5.72
N GLU A 75 -15.73 -6.50 -6.01
CA GLU A 75 -15.77 -7.10 -7.34
C GLU A 75 -16.67 -6.27 -8.27
N GLU A 76 -17.87 -5.90 -7.82
CA GLU A 76 -18.80 -5.04 -8.57
C GLU A 76 -18.22 -3.66 -8.82
N MET A 77 -17.55 -3.06 -7.82
CA MET A 77 -16.83 -1.79 -8.00
C MET A 77 -15.73 -1.92 -9.05
N SER A 78 -14.96 -3.01 -9.03
CA SER A 78 -13.90 -3.24 -10.01
C SER A 78 -14.44 -3.41 -11.43
N MET A 79 -15.59 -4.05 -11.62
CA MET A 79 -16.27 -4.14 -12.92
C MET A 79 -16.78 -2.77 -13.36
N PHE A 80 -17.46 -2.06 -12.46
CA PHE A 80 -18.00 -0.74 -12.75
C PHE A 80 -16.91 0.26 -13.15
N VAL A 81 -15.75 0.23 -12.49
CA VAL A 81 -14.59 1.05 -12.86
C VAL A 81 -14.10 0.75 -14.28
N LYS A 82 -14.03 -0.52 -14.69
CA LYS A 82 -13.59 -0.91 -16.04
C LYS A 82 -14.58 -0.46 -17.12
N GLU A 83 -15.87 -0.46 -16.80
CA GLU A 83 -16.94 -0.10 -17.73
C GLU A 83 -17.11 1.41 -17.89
N ASN A 84 -16.88 2.18 -16.82
CA ASN A 84 -17.27 3.59 -16.78
C ASN A 84 -16.09 4.58 -16.74
N LEU A 85 -14.91 4.17 -16.27
CA LEU A 85 -13.70 5.00 -16.38
C LEU A 85 -12.88 4.55 -17.58
N HIS A 86 -12.30 5.46 -18.35
CA HIS A 86 -11.40 5.11 -19.46
C HIS A 86 -9.93 4.98 -18.99
N THR A 87 -9.10 4.38 -19.84
CA THR A 87 -7.70 4.07 -19.51
C THR A 87 -6.74 5.24 -19.69
N GLN A 88 -7.12 6.27 -20.46
CA GLN A 88 -6.32 7.48 -20.66
C GLN A 88 -6.34 8.37 -19.41
N SER A 89 -5.32 9.22 -19.28
CA SER A 89 -5.30 10.21 -18.19
C SER A 89 -6.41 11.24 -18.39
N TYR A 90 -7.13 11.52 -17.31
CA TYR A 90 -8.17 12.55 -17.26
C TYR A 90 -7.55 13.94 -17.12
N GLY A 91 -8.15 14.94 -17.77
CA GLY A 91 -7.84 16.36 -17.56
C GLY A 91 -8.76 17.01 -16.52
N ILE A 92 -8.39 18.19 -16.02
CA ILE A 92 -9.26 18.98 -15.11
C ILE A 92 -10.59 19.33 -15.78
N ASP A 93 -10.55 19.81 -17.03
CA ASP A 93 -11.77 20.20 -17.78
C ASP A 93 -12.76 19.05 -17.91
N GLU A 94 -12.25 17.87 -18.21
CA GLU A 94 -13.07 16.65 -18.33
C GLU A 94 -13.69 16.27 -16.98
N ILE A 95 -12.91 16.28 -15.91
CA ILE A 95 -13.42 15.99 -14.57
C ILE A 95 -14.48 17.02 -14.16
N CYS A 96 -14.23 18.32 -14.42
CA CYS A 96 -15.20 19.38 -14.15
C CYS A 96 -16.49 19.19 -14.94
N SER A 97 -16.40 18.77 -16.20
CA SER A 97 -17.56 18.45 -17.04
C SER A 97 -18.36 17.29 -16.48
N ILE A 98 -17.70 16.22 -16.01
CA ILE A 98 -18.36 15.06 -15.40
C ILE A 98 -19.07 15.47 -14.10
N LEU A 99 -18.36 16.17 -13.22
CA LEU A 99 -18.83 16.56 -11.89
C LEU A 99 -19.76 17.79 -11.92
N LYS A 100 -19.96 18.40 -13.08
CA LYS A 100 -20.75 19.62 -13.30
C LYS A 100 -20.35 20.75 -12.36
N THR A 101 -19.05 21.01 -12.27
CA THR A 101 -18.44 22.00 -11.37
C THR A 101 -17.45 22.90 -12.11
N THR A 102 -16.91 23.89 -11.42
CA THR A 102 -15.84 24.77 -11.91
C THR A 102 -14.49 24.27 -11.43
N GLU A 103 -13.42 24.65 -12.14
CA GLU A 103 -12.06 24.33 -11.71
C GLU A 103 -11.77 24.86 -10.30
N ASP A 104 -12.15 26.10 -9.99
CA ASP A 104 -11.94 26.70 -8.67
C ASP A 104 -12.61 25.89 -7.54
N GLU A 105 -13.86 25.46 -7.76
CA GLU A 105 -14.58 24.64 -6.78
C GLU A 105 -13.97 23.25 -6.65
N LEU A 106 -13.58 22.62 -7.77
CA LEU A 106 -12.91 21.32 -7.76
C LEU A 106 -11.58 21.38 -7.00
N MET A 107 -10.77 22.40 -7.26
CA MET A 107 -9.49 22.62 -6.61
C MET A 107 -9.67 22.82 -5.11
N ALA A 108 -10.60 23.69 -4.70
CA ALA A 108 -10.87 23.97 -3.29
C ALA A 108 -11.39 22.75 -2.52
N LEU A 109 -12.20 21.90 -3.15
CA LEU A 109 -12.80 20.75 -2.50
C LEU A 109 -11.91 19.51 -2.53
N SER A 110 -11.15 19.27 -3.60
CA SER A 110 -10.53 17.96 -3.85
C SER A 110 -9.00 17.95 -3.69
N PHE A 111 -8.35 19.11 -3.72
CA PHE A 111 -6.89 19.18 -3.71
C PHE A 111 -6.38 19.70 -2.35
N PRO A 112 -5.28 19.14 -1.79
CA PRO A 112 -4.61 19.77 -0.68
C PRO A 112 -3.92 21.08 -1.13
N PRO A 113 -3.77 22.07 -0.23
CA PRO A 113 -3.07 23.32 -0.55
C PRO A 113 -1.67 23.08 -1.10
N ASP A 114 -1.23 23.89 -2.08
CA ASP A 114 0.15 23.95 -2.59
C ASP A 114 0.74 22.63 -3.15
N THR A 115 -0.11 21.66 -3.51
CA THR A 115 0.38 20.29 -3.80
C THR A 115 0.50 19.96 -5.29
N TYR A 116 0.00 20.80 -6.20
CA TYR A 116 -0.29 20.32 -7.56
C TYR A 116 0.31 21.14 -8.69
N SER A 117 1.10 20.45 -9.52
CA SER A 117 1.70 20.95 -10.77
C SER A 117 1.34 20.09 -12.00
N LYS A 118 0.44 19.10 -11.84
CA LYS A 118 0.04 18.14 -12.89
C LYS A 118 -1.42 18.33 -13.28
N ASN A 119 -1.68 18.26 -14.58
CA ASN A 119 -3.03 18.38 -15.17
C ASN A 119 -3.56 17.06 -15.74
N LYS A 120 -3.02 15.92 -15.29
CA LYS A 120 -3.37 14.58 -15.80
C LYS A 120 -3.51 13.57 -14.66
N PHE A 121 -4.60 12.79 -14.66
CA PHE A 121 -4.96 11.89 -13.56
C PHE A 121 -5.34 10.49 -14.05
N GLU A 122 -4.71 9.44 -13.49
CA GLU A 122 -4.89 8.05 -13.91
C GLU A 122 -6.02 7.35 -13.13
N LEU A 123 -7.24 7.90 -13.19
CA LEU A 123 -8.36 7.55 -12.30
C LEU A 123 -8.68 6.04 -12.29
N GLN A 124 -8.85 5.44 -13.48
CA GLN A 124 -9.21 4.01 -13.59
C GLN A 124 -8.16 3.12 -12.92
N ARG A 125 -6.87 3.34 -13.23
CA ARG A 125 -5.78 2.50 -12.69
C ARG A 125 -5.70 2.59 -11.17
N ARG A 126 -5.86 3.79 -10.60
CA ARG A 126 -5.81 3.98 -9.14
C ARG A 126 -7.00 3.33 -8.45
N ALA A 127 -8.20 3.51 -8.98
CA ALA A 127 -9.39 2.87 -8.45
C ALA A 127 -9.31 1.33 -8.51
N LEU A 128 -8.89 0.77 -9.64
CA LEU A 128 -8.68 -0.68 -9.79
C LEU A 128 -7.64 -1.22 -8.82
N HIS A 129 -6.54 -0.51 -8.61
CA HIS A 129 -5.55 -0.91 -7.61
C HIS A 129 -6.20 -1.01 -6.22
N VAL A 130 -6.89 0.04 -5.78
CA VAL A 130 -7.42 0.14 -4.42
C VAL A 130 -8.49 -0.92 -4.15
N PHE A 131 -9.48 -1.09 -5.04
CA PHE A 131 -10.52 -2.11 -4.83
C PHE A 131 -9.94 -3.53 -4.87
N ALA A 132 -9.05 -3.81 -5.82
CA ALA A 132 -8.42 -5.13 -5.90
C ALA A 132 -7.48 -5.40 -4.72
N GLU A 133 -6.78 -4.38 -4.18
CA GLU A 133 -5.94 -4.53 -2.99
C GLU A 133 -6.78 -4.76 -1.74
N ALA A 134 -7.91 -4.05 -1.58
CA ALA A 134 -8.85 -4.30 -0.50
C ALA A 134 -9.39 -5.75 -0.56
N ALA A 135 -9.74 -6.23 -1.75
CA ALA A 135 -10.21 -7.61 -1.94
C ALA A 135 -9.13 -8.63 -1.55
N ARG A 136 -7.87 -8.40 -1.95
CA ARG A 136 -6.73 -9.23 -1.57
C ARG A 136 -6.51 -9.27 -0.05
N VAL A 137 -6.72 -8.15 0.65
CA VAL A 137 -6.65 -8.11 2.12
C VAL A 137 -7.71 -9.02 2.74
N TYR A 138 -8.96 -8.93 2.30
CA TYR A 138 -10.03 -9.80 2.80
C TYR A 138 -9.77 -11.28 2.49
N GLN A 139 -9.28 -11.58 1.28
CA GLN A 139 -8.89 -12.94 0.89
C GLN A 139 -7.77 -13.48 1.79
N PHE A 140 -6.72 -12.69 2.03
CA PHE A 140 -5.60 -13.07 2.88
C PHE A 140 -6.06 -13.29 4.33
N GLU A 141 -6.85 -12.37 4.88
CA GLU A 141 -7.39 -12.45 6.25
C GLU A 141 -8.30 -13.67 6.44
N LEU A 142 -9.23 -13.90 5.52
CA LEU A 142 -10.14 -15.05 5.56
C LEU A 142 -9.34 -16.37 5.51
N PHE A 143 -8.34 -16.44 4.63
CA PHE A 143 -7.49 -17.62 4.52
C PHE A 143 -6.68 -17.87 5.80
N LEU A 144 -6.15 -16.82 6.44
CA LEU A 144 -5.49 -16.94 7.74
C LEU A 144 -6.45 -17.42 8.85
N LYS A 145 -7.70 -16.92 8.87
CA LYS A 145 -8.72 -17.38 9.81
C LYS A 145 -9.00 -18.87 9.64
N GLN A 146 -9.18 -19.32 8.40
CA GLN A 146 -9.40 -20.73 8.06
C GLN A 146 -8.20 -21.63 8.42
N LEU A 147 -6.97 -21.11 8.34
CA LEU A 147 -5.79 -21.83 8.83
C LEU A 147 -5.78 -21.93 10.37
N THR A 148 -6.22 -20.87 11.05
CA THR A 148 -6.20 -20.79 12.51
C THR A 148 -7.30 -21.63 13.16
N ASP A 149 -8.49 -21.68 12.56
CA ASP A 149 -9.61 -22.50 13.04
C ASP A 149 -9.55 -23.97 12.58
N GLY A 150 -8.58 -24.32 11.75
CA GLY A 150 -8.34 -25.68 11.25
C GLY A 150 -9.19 -26.10 10.06
N THR A 151 -9.99 -25.19 9.48
CA THR A 151 -10.74 -25.43 8.23
C THR A 151 -9.81 -25.78 7.07
N ILE A 152 -8.65 -25.11 7.01
CA ILE A 152 -7.57 -25.38 6.04
C ILE A 152 -6.33 -25.81 6.82
N GLN A 153 -5.63 -26.84 6.34
CA GLN A 153 -4.35 -27.23 6.91
C GLN A 153 -3.21 -26.37 6.36
N LEU A 154 -2.23 -26.05 7.20
CA LEU A 154 -1.01 -25.38 6.76
C LEU A 154 -0.14 -26.34 5.93
N THR A 155 -0.33 -26.32 4.62
CA THR A 155 0.44 -27.09 3.64
C THR A 155 1.34 -26.17 2.82
N ASP A 156 2.23 -26.78 2.02
CA ASP A 156 3.02 -26.03 1.05
C ASP A 156 2.11 -25.25 0.07
N ASP A 157 1.00 -25.83 -0.39
CA ASP A 157 0.04 -25.17 -1.28
C ASP A 157 -0.64 -23.96 -0.62
N ALA A 158 -0.94 -24.06 0.68
CA ALA A 158 -1.51 -22.95 1.46
C ALA A 158 -0.52 -21.77 1.54
N ILE A 159 0.77 -22.06 1.72
CA ILE A 159 1.84 -21.06 1.73
C ILE A 159 2.01 -20.43 0.33
N GLU A 160 1.99 -21.24 -0.74
CA GLU A 160 2.05 -20.75 -2.12
C GLU A 160 0.86 -19.84 -2.45
N TYR A 161 -0.34 -20.14 -1.94
CA TYR A 161 -1.51 -19.28 -2.12
C TYR A 161 -1.35 -17.89 -1.47
N LEU A 162 -0.88 -17.83 -0.21
CA LEU A 162 -0.57 -16.55 0.43
C LEU A 162 0.54 -15.79 -0.31
N GLY A 163 1.56 -16.51 -0.79
CA GLY A 163 2.62 -15.96 -1.63
C GLY A 163 2.10 -15.37 -2.94
N LYS A 164 1.16 -16.05 -3.59
CA LYS A 164 0.47 -15.58 -4.80
C LYS A 164 -0.25 -14.26 -4.56
N LEU A 165 -1.02 -14.13 -3.47
CA LEU A 165 -1.71 -12.88 -3.12
C LEU A 165 -0.72 -11.71 -2.94
N MET A 166 0.42 -11.95 -2.28
CA MET A 166 1.47 -10.94 -2.15
C MET A 166 2.08 -10.54 -3.51
N ASN A 167 2.32 -11.51 -4.37
CA ASN A 167 2.89 -11.26 -5.70
C ASN A 167 1.92 -10.46 -6.59
N GLU A 168 0.64 -10.79 -6.57
CA GLU A 168 -0.41 -10.04 -7.27
C GLU A 168 -0.54 -8.61 -6.75
N SER A 169 -0.45 -8.44 -5.43
CA SER A 169 -0.40 -7.11 -4.80
C SER A 169 0.80 -6.30 -5.30
N HIS A 170 2.00 -6.87 -5.34
CA HIS A 170 3.18 -6.16 -5.87
C HIS A 170 3.01 -5.77 -7.34
N ILE A 171 2.51 -6.68 -8.18
CA ILE A 171 2.22 -6.40 -9.60
C ILE A 171 1.22 -5.25 -9.72
N SER A 172 0.20 -5.21 -8.86
CA SER A 172 -0.76 -4.11 -8.80
C SER A 172 -0.11 -2.79 -8.37
N CYS A 173 0.73 -2.80 -7.32
CA CYS A 173 1.49 -1.62 -6.89
C CYS A 173 2.40 -1.08 -8.01
N ARG A 174 3.05 -1.96 -8.78
CA ARG A 174 3.93 -1.58 -9.88
C ARG A 174 3.15 -1.06 -11.09
N ASN A 175 2.16 -1.82 -11.56
CA ASN A 175 1.51 -1.58 -12.85
C ASN A 175 0.29 -0.67 -12.75
N LEU A 176 -0.48 -0.70 -11.66
CA LEU A 176 -1.70 0.09 -11.51
C LEU A 176 -1.49 1.30 -10.61
N PHE A 177 -0.70 1.16 -9.53
CA PHE A 177 -0.42 2.27 -8.63
C PHE A 177 0.91 2.99 -8.92
N GLU A 178 1.77 2.42 -9.75
CA GLU A 178 3.06 3.01 -10.16
C GLU A 178 3.89 3.51 -8.97
N CYS A 179 3.92 2.73 -7.89
CA CYS A 179 4.67 3.02 -6.67
C CYS A 179 5.85 2.09 -6.42
N SER A 180 6.29 1.31 -7.43
CA SER A 180 7.55 0.57 -7.34
C SER A 180 8.75 1.41 -7.84
N CYS A 181 9.95 0.85 -7.75
CA CYS A 181 11.18 1.40 -8.33
C CYS A 181 12.15 0.27 -8.68
N THR A 182 13.18 0.58 -9.46
CA THR A 182 14.16 -0.41 -9.94
C THR A 182 14.79 -1.21 -8.81
N GLU A 183 15.13 -0.57 -7.68
CA GLU A 183 15.73 -1.22 -6.52
C GLU A 183 14.78 -2.23 -5.86
N LEU A 184 13.48 -1.90 -5.80
CA LEU A 184 12.46 -2.81 -5.28
C LEU A 184 12.23 -4.00 -6.22
N GLU A 185 12.26 -3.79 -7.54
CA GLU A 185 12.13 -4.87 -8.52
C GLU A 185 13.34 -5.82 -8.50
N ASP A 186 14.56 -5.27 -8.42
CA ASP A 186 15.80 -6.03 -8.29
C ASP A 186 15.76 -6.92 -7.03
N LEU A 187 15.41 -6.32 -5.88
CA LEU A 187 15.32 -7.04 -4.61
C LEU A 187 14.23 -8.10 -4.65
N ARG A 188 13.05 -7.78 -5.20
CA ARG A 188 11.96 -8.75 -5.35
C ARG A 188 12.39 -9.94 -6.20
N THR A 189 12.98 -9.67 -7.35
CA THR A 189 13.45 -10.70 -8.29
C THR A 189 14.45 -11.61 -7.59
N PHE A 190 15.43 -11.02 -6.89
CA PHE A 190 16.37 -11.75 -6.07
C PHE A 190 15.66 -12.64 -5.03
N CYS A 191 14.72 -12.10 -4.25
CA CYS A 191 14.02 -12.85 -3.21
C CYS A 191 13.28 -14.08 -3.77
N LEU A 192 12.51 -13.90 -4.85
CA LEU A 192 11.75 -14.99 -5.46
C LEU A 192 12.68 -16.07 -6.04
N SER A 193 13.76 -15.68 -6.72
CA SER A 193 14.74 -16.63 -7.26
C SER A 193 15.55 -17.37 -6.17
N ASN A 194 15.49 -16.91 -4.91
CA ASN A 194 16.23 -17.50 -3.80
C ASN A 194 15.34 -18.22 -2.76
N GLY A 195 14.08 -18.48 -3.09
CA GLY A 195 13.20 -19.34 -2.29
C GLY A 195 12.09 -18.62 -1.52
N ALA A 196 11.87 -17.32 -1.76
CA ALA A 196 10.64 -16.68 -1.33
C ALA A 196 9.47 -17.12 -2.22
N VAL A 197 8.34 -17.50 -1.62
CA VAL A 197 7.10 -17.86 -2.34
C VAL A 197 6.27 -16.62 -2.69
N GLY A 198 6.40 -15.56 -1.90
CA GLY A 198 5.79 -14.26 -2.15
C GLY A 198 6.73 -13.14 -1.75
N CYS A 199 6.80 -12.09 -2.56
CA CYS A 199 7.57 -10.89 -2.24
C CYS A 199 6.88 -9.64 -2.80
N ARG A 200 6.71 -8.63 -1.96
CA ARG A 200 6.12 -7.34 -2.32
C ARG A 200 6.80 -6.17 -1.63
N LEU A 201 6.60 -4.97 -2.17
CA LEU A 201 7.01 -3.73 -1.50
C LEU A 201 6.12 -3.52 -0.28
N THR A 202 6.62 -2.81 0.73
CA THR A 202 5.84 -2.41 1.90
C THR A 202 6.04 -0.93 2.21
N GLY A 203 5.02 -0.31 2.83
CA GLY A 203 4.95 1.14 2.98
C GLY A 203 4.51 1.85 1.70
N ALA A 204 4.94 3.10 1.53
CA ALA A 204 4.48 3.97 0.45
C ALA A 204 4.99 3.56 -0.95
N GLY A 205 6.13 2.86 -1.01
CA GLY A 205 6.83 2.58 -2.26
C GLY A 205 7.79 3.70 -2.68
N TRP A 206 8.19 3.70 -3.97
CA TRP A 206 9.25 4.53 -4.55
C TRP A 206 10.59 4.42 -3.79
N GLY A 207 10.86 3.24 -3.26
CA GLY A 207 11.95 2.94 -2.34
C GLY A 207 11.42 2.26 -1.07
N GLY A 208 12.23 2.25 -0.01
CA GLY A 208 11.87 1.62 1.26
C GLY A 208 12.21 0.13 1.28
N ALA A 209 11.26 -0.70 1.70
CA ALA A 209 11.49 -2.10 2.00
C ALA A 209 10.58 -3.04 1.21
N THR A 210 10.98 -4.31 1.14
CA THR A 210 10.13 -5.42 0.72
C THR A 210 9.85 -6.35 1.88
N VAL A 211 8.71 -7.04 1.85
CA VAL A 211 8.37 -8.15 2.73
C VAL A 211 8.27 -9.43 1.90
N SER A 212 8.81 -10.53 2.43
CA SER A 212 8.86 -11.82 1.73
C SER A 212 8.41 -12.96 2.64
N ILE A 213 7.63 -13.90 2.10
CA ILE A 213 7.35 -15.19 2.75
C ILE A 213 8.39 -16.19 2.27
N VAL A 214 9.12 -16.79 3.22
CA VAL A 214 10.16 -17.80 2.98
C VAL A 214 9.85 -19.01 3.85
N LYS A 215 9.92 -20.21 3.28
CA LYS A 215 9.77 -21.46 4.06
C LYS A 215 10.92 -21.57 5.06
N GLU A 216 10.63 -21.96 6.29
CA GLU A 216 11.61 -22.00 7.40
C GLU A 216 12.89 -22.77 7.03
N LYS A 217 12.76 -23.93 6.39
CA LYS A 217 13.88 -24.74 5.89
C LYS A 217 14.82 -24.03 4.91
N MET A 218 14.37 -22.95 4.28
CA MET A 218 15.15 -22.16 3.31
C MET A 218 15.75 -20.90 3.93
N LEU A 219 15.39 -20.55 5.16
CA LEU A 219 15.69 -19.26 5.78
C LEU A 219 17.20 -18.97 5.85
N ASP A 220 18.00 -19.91 6.33
CA ASP A 220 19.45 -19.72 6.46
C ASP A 220 20.13 -19.48 5.11
N LYS A 221 19.77 -20.29 4.11
CA LYS A 221 20.28 -20.16 2.73
C LYS A 221 19.84 -18.82 2.12
N PHE A 222 18.57 -18.46 2.31
CA PHE A 222 18.00 -17.21 1.83
C PHE A 222 18.74 -16.00 2.42
N CYS A 223 18.90 -15.95 3.75
CA CYS A 223 19.61 -14.88 4.45
C CYS A 223 21.07 -14.78 4.02
N LYS A 224 21.77 -15.91 3.86
CA LYS A 224 23.15 -15.93 3.36
C LYS A 224 23.25 -15.34 1.95
N ASN A 225 22.36 -15.73 1.04
CA ASN A 225 22.36 -15.22 -0.32
C ASN A 225 21.98 -13.74 -0.37
N LEU A 226 21.02 -13.30 0.46
CA LEU A 226 20.57 -11.91 0.52
C LEU A 226 21.68 -10.98 1.00
N ARG A 227 22.49 -11.42 1.98
CA ARG A 227 23.73 -10.71 2.36
C ARG A 227 24.68 -10.55 1.16
N TYR A 228 24.86 -11.59 0.36
CA TYR A 228 25.72 -11.55 -0.82
C TYR A 228 25.19 -10.58 -1.90
N PHE A 229 23.87 -10.56 -2.11
CA PHE A 229 23.21 -9.61 -2.99
C PHE A 229 23.46 -8.16 -2.56
N TYR A 230 23.28 -7.84 -1.27
CA TYR A 230 23.56 -6.48 -0.81
C TYR A 230 25.05 -6.12 -0.87
N LYS A 231 25.95 -7.09 -0.63
CA LYS A 231 27.40 -6.89 -0.82
C LYS A 231 27.75 -6.57 -2.28
N SER A 232 27.13 -7.25 -3.24
CA SER A 232 27.38 -6.98 -4.67
C SER A 232 26.84 -5.62 -5.11
N LYS A 233 25.87 -5.05 -4.39
CA LYS A 233 25.40 -3.66 -4.52
C LYS A 233 26.26 -2.64 -3.74
N GLY A 234 27.37 -3.07 -3.13
CA GLY A 234 28.34 -2.19 -2.46
C GLY A 234 28.01 -1.82 -1.01
N LEU A 235 27.09 -2.52 -0.34
CA LEU A 235 26.77 -2.24 1.06
C LEU A 235 27.78 -2.90 2.02
N SER A 236 28.15 -2.20 3.10
CA SER A 236 28.99 -2.75 4.17
C SER A 236 28.22 -3.76 5.04
N ASP A 237 28.95 -4.67 5.70
CA ASP A 237 28.35 -5.66 6.61
C ASP A 237 27.51 -5.01 7.74
N GLU A 238 27.96 -3.87 8.27
CA GLU A 238 27.21 -3.11 9.28
C GLU A 238 25.87 -2.59 8.72
N ARG A 239 25.87 -2.04 7.50
CA ARG A 239 24.63 -1.58 6.84
C ARG A 239 23.71 -2.75 6.55
N ILE A 240 24.24 -3.88 6.10
CA ILE A 240 23.43 -5.08 5.82
C ILE A 240 22.76 -5.58 7.09
N ALA A 241 23.51 -5.67 8.20
CA ALA A 241 22.96 -6.11 9.49
C ALA A 241 21.83 -5.20 10.01
N LYS A 242 21.89 -3.89 9.73
CA LYS A 242 20.83 -2.94 10.12
C LYS A 242 19.59 -2.97 9.22
N ASN A 243 19.73 -3.37 7.96
CA ASN A 243 18.66 -3.28 6.95
C ASN A 243 18.03 -4.64 6.58
N MET A 244 18.65 -5.76 6.98
CA MET A 244 18.11 -7.10 6.80
C MET A 244 17.52 -7.59 8.12
N ILE A 245 16.19 -7.50 8.24
CA ILE A 245 15.46 -7.91 9.44
C ILE A 245 14.67 -9.17 9.11
N VAL A 246 14.97 -10.26 9.83
CA VAL A 246 14.09 -11.42 9.92
C VAL A 246 13.26 -11.22 11.18
N SER A 247 11.94 -11.05 11.01
CA SER A 247 11.03 -10.81 12.13
C SER A 247 9.94 -11.88 12.13
N CYS A 248 9.66 -12.42 13.31
CA CYS A 248 8.34 -12.96 13.62
C CYS A 248 7.41 -11.78 13.96
N ALA A 249 6.10 -11.99 13.98
CA ALA A 249 5.19 -10.97 14.50
C ALA A 249 5.60 -10.60 15.94
N GLY A 250 6.01 -9.34 16.14
CA GLY A 250 6.38 -8.81 17.45
C GLY A 250 5.16 -8.35 18.25
N ASP A 251 5.36 -8.09 19.54
CA ASP A 251 4.31 -7.54 20.41
C ASP A 251 3.89 -6.12 19.98
N GLY A 252 2.72 -5.68 20.45
CA GLY A 252 2.26 -4.29 20.32
C GLY A 252 2.86 -3.36 21.37
N ALA A 253 2.60 -2.06 21.24
CA ALA A 253 3.12 -1.05 22.17
C ALA A 253 2.68 -1.32 23.63
N LYS A 254 3.64 -1.26 24.57
CA LYS A 254 3.39 -1.49 26.00
C LYS A 254 3.97 -0.37 26.87
N ILE A 255 3.25 0.00 27.93
CA ILE A 255 3.77 0.91 28.96
C ILE A 255 4.72 0.14 29.86
N THR A 256 5.96 0.61 30.00
CA THR A 256 6.94 0.05 30.94
C THR A 256 7.11 1.00 32.13
N ASN A 257 6.84 0.51 33.34
CA ASN A 257 7.10 1.26 34.57
C ASN A 257 8.61 1.26 34.85
N ARG A 258 9.32 2.31 34.40
CA ARG A 258 10.72 2.53 34.79
C ARG A 258 10.82 2.93 36.27
N LYS A 259 11.05 1.95 37.15
CA LYS A 259 11.90 2.15 38.34
C LYS A 259 13.15 1.30 38.13
N ALA A 260 14.31 1.95 38.24
CA ALA A 260 15.67 1.42 38.08
C ALA A 260 16.18 1.22 36.63
N ILE A 261 16.61 2.32 36.01
CA ILE A 261 17.78 2.29 35.12
C ILE A 261 18.86 3.07 35.87
N HIS A 262 19.82 2.35 36.46
CA HIS A 262 21.08 2.95 36.87
C HIS A 262 21.93 3.15 35.61
N LEU A 263 22.14 4.41 35.21
CA LEU A 263 23.24 4.75 34.32
C LEU A 263 24.54 4.66 35.12
N ALA A 264 25.47 3.82 34.66
CA ALA A 264 26.89 4.07 34.85
C ALA A 264 27.42 4.65 33.53
N ILE A 265 28.16 5.74 33.64
CA ILE A 265 28.82 6.49 32.56
C ILE A 265 29.86 5.60 31.88
#